data_AF-A0A8J5U113-F1
#
_entry.id   AF-A0A8J5U113-F1
#
_cell.length_a   1.000
_cell.length_b   1.000
_cell.length_c   1.000
_cell.angle_alpha   90.00
_cell.angle_beta   90.00
_cell.angle_gamma   90.00
#
_symmetry.space_group_name_H-M   'P 1'
#
loop_
_entity.id
_entity.type
_entity.pdbx_description
1 polymer ?
#
loop_
_entity_poly.entity_id
_entity_poly.type
_entity_poly.pdbx_seq_one_letter_code
_entity_poly.pdbx_strand_id
1 'polypeptide(L)'
;MDVDVHCTICGSSEARRCARCHSAAYCSLECQQTDWRTHRLLCAKFSEQAQGSFASRPSPTHYLAISFPMDKTRPSLVWVDTKKDNYEVEPYFHPVLDQLLHIPGNKYIGRDLRQVRGNVLRGRPSTQDTLNLWFLDPDVPPRNITTNKAIHGTIPTLIGDTWGEFIWKGPVVAVMRKGTGFEPRHSTDITLTAYRDAIDYLGYYRDTIGSMIEPGQDDHFSKRVLADRISKVVGVRINCLRDQIDRQEPQMVKVAVPKTHPLLT
;
A
#
# COMPACT_ATOMS: atom_id res chain seq x y z
N MET A 1 10.07 -16.25 17.71
CA MET A 1 9.50 -16.80 16.46
C MET A 1 9.52 -15.67 15.47
N ASP A 2 10.26 -15.83 14.38
CA ASP A 2 10.37 -14.80 13.35
C ASP A 2 8.98 -14.55 12.77
N VAL A 3 8.54 -13.29 12.71
CA VAL A 3 7.22 -12.93 12.19
C VAL A 3 7.18 -13.39 10.73
N ASP A 4 6.22 -14.25 10.39
CA ASP A 4 6.09 -14.83 9.05
C ASP A 4 6.12 -13.75 7.96
N VAL A 5 7.23 -13.68 7.23
CA VAL A 5 7.48 -12.63 6.24
C VAL A 5 7.04 -13.14 4.88
N HIS A 6 5.98 -12.52 4.35
CA HIS A 6 5.46 -12.86 3.03
C HIS A 6 5.98 -11.92 1.95
N CYS A 7 6.10 -12.42 0.73
CA CYS A 7 6.48 -11.61 -0.42
C CYS A 7 5.43 -10.52 -0.70
N THR A 8 5.86 -9.27 -0.80
CA THR A 8 5.02 -8.09 -1.11
C THR A 8 4.35 -8.18 -2.48
N ILE A 9 4.89 -8.95 -3.44
CA ILE A 9 4.33 -9.07 -4.79
C ILE A 9 3.48 -10.32 -5.00
N CYS A 10 3.87 -11.47 -4.44
CA CYS A 10 3.19 -12.74 -4.74
C CYS A 10 2.73 -13.55 -3.52
N GLY A 11 2.99 -13.07 -2.29
CA GLY A 11 2.51 -13.70 -1.07
C GLY A 11 3.22 -15.01 -0.70
N SER A 12 4.32 -15.37 -1.36
CA SER A 12 5.13 -16.53 -0.95
C SER A 12 5.74 -16.31 0.43
N SER A 13 5.74 -17.35 1.26
CA SER A 13 6.41 -17.40 2.58
C SER A 13 7.94 -17.42 2.48
N GLU A 14 8.49 -17.80 1.33
CA GLU A 14 9.94 -17.88 1.10
C GLU A 14 10.54 -16.50 0.76
N ALA A 15 10.14 -15.46 1.51
CA ALA A 15 10.53 -14.09 1.23
C ALA A 15 11.64 -13.61 2.16
N ARG A 16 12.57 -12.83 1.60
CA ARG A 16 13.62 -12.15 2.37
C ARG A 16 13.34 -10.66 2.39
N ARG A 17 13.54 -10.03 3.55
CA ARG A 17 13.39 -8.59 3.73
C ARG A 17 14.35 -7.85 2.80
N CYS A 18 13.89 -6.73 2.25
CA CYS A 18 14.73 -5.82 1.49
C CYS A 18 15.94 -5.38 2.33
N ALA A 19 17.15 -5.61 1.82
CA ALA A 19 18.41 -5.36 2.53
C ALA A 19 18.65 -3.90 2.96
N ARG A 20 17.89 -2.96 2.40
CA ARG A 20 17.94 -1.54 2.76
C ARG A 20 16.94 -1.20 3.87
N CYS A 21 15.64 -1.21 3.54
CA CYS A 21 14.61 -0.70 4.44
C CYS A 21 14.12 -1.71 5.49
N HIS A 22 14.37 -3.02 5.29
CA HIS A 22 13.84 -4.12 6.10
C HIS A 22 12.29 -4.18 6.27
N SER A 23 11.55 -3.38 5.49
CA SER A 23 10.10 -3.14 5.66
C SER A 23 9.21 -3.86 4.65
N ALA A 24 9.73 -4.12 3.44
CA ALA A 24 9.10 -4.99 2.44
C ALA A 24 9.96 -6.25 2.25
N ALA A 25 9.39 -7.29 1.65
CA ALA A 25 10.09 -8.56 1.44
C ALA A 25 9.75 -9.19 0.08
N TYR A 26 10.72 -9.92 -0.48
CA TYR A 26 10.61 -10.52 -1.80
C TYR A 26 11.18 -11.94 -1.79
N CYS A 27 10.50 -12.87 -2.46
CA CYS A 27 10.99 -14.24 -2.64
C CYS A 27 12.01 -14.35 -3.78
N SER A 28 12.10 -13.35 -4.64
CA SER A 28 13.01 -13.34 -5.78
C SER A 28 13.37 -11.91 -6.23
N LEU A 29 14.42 -11.80 -7.04
CA LEU A 29 14.83 -10.53 -7.65
C LEU A 29 13.73 -9.98 -8.58
N GLU A 30 13.00 -10.83 -9.28
CA GLU A 30 11.91 -10.45 -10.17
C GLU A 30 10.76 -9.78 -9.40
N CYS A 31 10.38 -10.34 -8.24
CA CYS A 31 9.42 -9.72 -7.34
C CYS A 31 9.93 -8.36 -6.83
N GLN A 32 11.22 -8.25 -6.49
CA GLN A 32 11.80 -6.97 -6.08
C GLN A 32 11.86 -5.94 -7.22
N GLN A 33 12.11 -6.36 -8.46
CA GLN A 33 12.13 -5.47 -9.63
C GLN A 33 10.72 -4.99 -9.99
N THR A 34 9.72 -5.87 -9.90
CA THR A 34 8.29 -5.53 -10.05
C THR A 34 7.84 -4.51 -8.98
N ASP A 35 8.28 -4.75 -7.75
CA ASP A 35 8.55 -3.78 -6.68
C ASP A 35 8.89 -2.32 -7.03
N TRP A 36 9.93 -2.21 -7.86
CA TRP A 36 11.01 -1.25 -7.62
C TRP A 36 10.60 0.18 -7.91
N ARG A 37 9.86 0.40 -8.99
CA ARG A 37 9.40 1.73 -9.43
C ARG A 37 8.69 2.46 -8.30
N THR A 38 7.82 1.74 -7.62
CA THR A 38 7.03 2.18 -6.48
C THR A 38 7.85 2.15 -5.20
N HIS A 39 8.51 1.03 -4.90
CA HIS A 39 9.29 0.81 -3.68
C HIS A 39 10.33 1.89 -3.43
N ARG A 40 11.12 2.21 -4.46
CA ARG A 40 12.28 3.10 -4.36
C ARG A 40 11.92 4.53 -3.91
N LEU A 41 10.66 4.93 -4.08
CA LEU A 41 10.18 6.25 -3.67
C LEU A 41 10.29 6.45 -2.15
N LEU A 42 10.12 5.38 -1.38
CA LEU A 42 10.12 5.41 0.08
C LEU A 42 11.18 4.51 0.73
N CYS A 43 11.77 3.56 0.00
CA CYS A 43 12.77 2.61 0.52
C CYS A 43 13.91 3.28 1.31
N ALA A 44 14.53 4.30 0.72
CA ALA A 44 15.62 5.06 1.34
C ALA A 44 15.17 5.74 2.64
N LYS A 45 14.08 6.50 2.55
CA LYS A 45 13.54 7.26 3.69
C LYS A 45 13.08 6.35 4.81
N PHE A 46 12.50 5.19 4.49
CA PHE A 46 12.09 4.21 5.49
C PHE A 46 13.31 3.67 6.23
N SER A 47 14.37 3.34 5.49
CA SER A 47 15.65 2.92 6.05
C SER A 47 16.20 3.96 7.03
N GLU A 48 16.22 5.24 6.66
CA GLU A 48 16.70 6.33 7.51
C GLU A 48 15.87 6.48 8.79
N GLN A 49 14.54 6.37 8.70
CA GLN A 49 13.66 6.44 9.87
C GLN A 49 13.74 5.19 10.76
N ALA A 50 14.02 4.01 10.17
CA ALA A 50 14.12 2.73 10.88
C ALA A 50 15.50 2.49 11.52
N GLN A 51 16.59 2.91 10.86
CA GLN A 51 17.97 2.71 11.33
C GLN A 51 18.31 3.51 12.59
N GLY A 52 17.53 4.54 12.92
CA GLY A 52 17.67 5.29 14.16
C GLY A 52 17.05 4.63 15.40
N SER A 53 16.58 3.38 15.36
CA SER A 53 15.80 2.76 16.46
C SER A 53 14.55 3.54 16.85
N PHE A 54 13.91 4.24 15.90
CA PHE A 54 12.86 5.22 16.20
C PHE A 54 13.32 6.41 17.07
N ALA A 55 14.63 6.71 17.16
CA ALA A 55 15.11 7.93 17.84
C ALA A 55 14.60 9.22 17.17
N SER A 56 14.21 9.17 15.90
CA SER A 56 13.54 10.26 15.20
C SER A 56 12.03 10.33 15.49
N ARG A 57 11.45 9.36 16.21
CA ARG A 57 10.03 9.35 16.56
C ARG A 57 9.78 10.49 17.55
N PRO A 58 8.89 11.45 17.22
CA PRO A 58 8.67 12.61 18.09
C PRO A 58 8.14 12.26 19.50
N SER A 59 7.28 11.24 19.61
CA SER A 59 6.78 10.72 20.89
C SER A 59 6.27 9.28 20.76
N PRO A 60 6.02 8.56 21.86
CA PRO A 60 5.45 7.21 21.83
C PRO A 60 4.08 7.09 21.13
N THR A 61 3.36 8.21 20.96
CA THR A 61 2.05 8.27 20.29
C THR A 61 2.14 8.60 18.81
N HIS A 62 3.34 8.90 18.28
CA HIS A 62 3.54 9.12 16.85
C HIS A 62 3.86 7.81 16.14
N TYR A 63 3.21 7.55 15.01
CA TYR A 63 3.47 6.38 14.18
C TYR A 63 3.76 6.79 12.75
N LEU A 64 4.56 5.99 12.04
CA LEU A 64 4.82 6.23 10.62
C LEU A 64 3.52 6.05 9.82
N ALA A 65 3.27 7.00 8.93
CA ALA A 65 2.20 7.01 7.95
C ALA A 65 2.75 7.39 6.58
N ILE A 66 1.97 7.15 5.53
CA ILE A 66 2.30 7.57 4.17
C ILE A 66 1.27 8.61 3.72
N SER A 67 1.76 9.79 3.40
CA SER A 67 0.96 10.86 2.80
C SER A 67 1.13 10.86 1.30
N PHE A 68 0.02 10.97 0.58
CA PHE A 68 -0.07 11.29 -0.84
C PHE A 68 -0.57 12.74 -0.94
N PRO A 69 0.34 13.73 -0.82
CA PRO A 69 -0.05 15.14 -0.88
C PRO A 69 -0.52 15.50 -2.29
N MET A 70 -1.63 16.23 -2.40
CA MET A 70 -2.23 16.53 -3.70
C MET A 70 -1.37 17.44 -4.59
N ASP A 71 -0.51 18.25 -3.97
CA ASP A 71 0.29 19.31 -4.60
C ASP A 71 1.70 18.85 -4.99
N LYS A 72 2.18 17.69 -4.50
CA LYS A 72 3.51 17.14 -4.82
C LYS A 72 3.39 15.91 -5.70
N THR A 73 4.43 15.59 -6.45
CA THR A 73 4.44 14.46 -7.40
C THR A 73 4.87 13.13 -6.81
N ARG A 74 5.15 13.07 -5.50
CA ARG A 74 5.67 11.86 -4.83
C ARG A 74 5.03 11.71 -3.44
N PRO A 75 4.78 10.46 -3.00
CA PRO A 75 4.38 10.20 -1.63
C PRO A 75 5.52 10.48 -0.66
N SER A 76 5.17 10.64 0.61
CA SER A 76 6.12 10.90 1.69
C SER A 76 5.79 10.12 2.94
N LEU A 77 6.83 9.61 3.62
CA LEU A 77 6.72 9.14 5.00
C LEU A 77 6.59 10.34 5.94
N VAL A 78 5.64 10.25 6.86
CA VAL A 78 5.33 11.29 7.85
C VAL A 78 5.06 10.65 9.22
N TRP A 79 5.34 11.38 10.29
CA TRP A 79 4.93 10.99 11.65
C TRP A 79 3.52 11.53 11.91
N VAL A 80 2.62 10.66 12.34
CA VAL A 80 1.24 11.01 12.71
C VAL A 80 1.03 10.71 14.18
N ASP A 81 0.71 11.74 14.95
CA ASP A 81 0.33 11.60 16.36
C ASP A 81 -1.00 10.86 16.49
N THR A 82 -1.21 10.23 17.63
CA THR A 82 -2.45 9.54 17.96
C THR A 82 -2.98 10.01 19.30
N LYS A 83 -4.25 10.39 19.33
CA LYS A 83 -4.90 10.94 20.53
C LYS A 83 -5.97 9.98 21.01
N LYS A 84 -6.00 9.78 22.32
CA LYS A 84 -7.06 9.03 22.99
C LYS A 84 -8.38 9.79 22.82
N ASP A 85 -9.43 9.08 22.43
CA ASP A 85 -10.79 9.58 22.51
C ASP A 85 -11.21 9.71 23.98
N ASN A 86 -11.76 10.88 24.33
CA ASN A 86 -12.17 11.19 25.70
C ASN A 86 -13.55 10.61 26.05
N TYR A 87 -14.31 10.12 25.07
CA TYR A 87 -15.71 9.70 25.21
C TYR A 87 -15.88 8.17 25.15
N GLU A 88 -14.85 7.44 24.73
CA GLU A 88 -14.89 5.98 24.63
C GLU A 88 -14.53 5.30 25.96
N VAL A 89 -15.34 4.31 26.36
CA VAL A 89 -15.12 3.49 27.59
C VAL A 89 -13.78 2.73 27.51
N GLU A 90 -13.45 2.25 26.31
CA GLU A 90 -12.22 1.54 26.01
C GLU A 90 -11.28 2.46 25.18
N PRO A 91 -9.99 2.60 25.51
CA PRO A 91 -9.10 3.58 24.87
C PRO A 91 -9.02 3.43 23.35
N TYR A 92 -9.74 4.29 22.62
CA TYR A 92 -9.64 4.40 21.17
C TYR A 92 -8.65 5.50 20.83
N PHE A 93 -7.62 5.21 20.02
CA PHE A 93 -6.63 6.20 19.63
C PHE A 93 -6.84 6.63 18.19
N HIS A 94 -7.28 7.86 17.94
CA HIS A 94 -7.46 8.39 16.58
C HIS A 94 -6.16 8.98 16.03
N PRO A 95 -5.79 8.67 14.77
CA PRO A 95 -4.71 9.38 14.10
C PRO A 95 -5.10 10.84 13.88
N VAL A 96 -4.20 11.76 14.22
CA VAL A 96 -4.41 13.21 14.03
C VAL A 96 -4.06 13.57 12.58
N LEU A 97 -5.08 13.70 11.74
CA LEU A 97 -4.92 13.88 10.29
C LEU A 97 -5.24 15.29 9.80
N ASP A 98 -5.59 16.22 10.69
CA ASP A 98 -6.11 17.54 10.33
C ASP A 98 -5.17 18.37 9.48
N GLN A 99 -3.86 18.24 9.68
CA GLN A 99 -2.88 18.94 8.85
C GLN A 99 -2.63 18.27 7.50
N LEU A 100 -2.80 16.94 7.43
CA LEU A 100 -2.51 16.16 6.21
C LEU A 100 -3.73 16.10 5.28
N LEU A 101 -4.94 16.11 5.83
CA LEU A 101 -6.22 16.10 5.13
C LEU A 101 -6.87 17.48 5.19
N HIS A 102 -6.14 18.48 4.71
CA HIS A 102 -6.58 19.87 4.66
C HIS A 102 -6.27 20.50 3.30
N ILE A 103 -7.15 21.39 2.87
CA ILE A 103 -6.95 22.24 1.70
C ILE A 103 -7.06 23.70 2.14
N PRO A 104 -6.01 24.52 1.98
CA PRO A 104 -6.02 25.92 2.40
C PRO A 104 -7.22 26.70 1.85
N GLY A 105 -7.83 27.52 2.70
CA GLY A 105 -9.01 28.31 2.34
C GLY A 105 -10.35 27.59 2.53
N ASN A 106 -10.36 26.40 3.11
CA ASN A 106 -11.57 25.66 3.48
C ASN A 106 -11.66 25.48 5.00
N LYS A 107 -12.89 25.37 5.51
CA LYS A 107 -13.16 24.89 6.88
C LYS A 107 -12.89 23.37 6.95
N TYR A 108 -13.32 22.72 8.03
CA TYR A 108 -13.31 21.27 8.11
C TYR A 108 -14.01 20.66 6.88
N ILE A 109 -13.37 19.65 6.29
CA ILE A 109 -13.88 18.88 5.17
C ILE A 109 -14.11 17.47 5.69
N GLY A 110 -15.27 16.88 5.35
CA GLY A 110 -15.60 15.50 5.66
C GLY A 110 -14.52 14.53 5.18
N ARG A 111 -14.40 13.41 5.88
CA ARG A 111 -13.39 12.37 5.61
C ARG A 111 -14.08 11.03 5.51
N ASP A 112 -13.68 10.25 4.52
CA ASP A 112 -14.04 8.84 4.42
C ASP A 112 -12.81 7.99 4.72
N LEU A 113 -13.08 6.75 5.14
CA LEU A 113 -12.10 5.77 5.55
C LEU A 113 -12.35 4.45 4.82
N ARG A 114 -11.30 3.87 4.25
CA ARG A 114 -11.32 2.51 3.70
C ARG A 114 -10.34 1.62 4.44
N GLN A 115 -10.80 0.43 4.78
CA GLN A 115 -10.03 -0.54 5.56
C GLN A 115 -9.58 -1.70 4.67
N VAL A 116 -8.28 -1.86 4.52
CA VAL A 116 -7.67 -2.95 3.75
C VAL A 116 -7.07 -3.95 4.73
N ARG A 117 -7.63 -5.16 4.76
CA ARG A 117 -7.25 -6.26 5.68
C ARG A 117 -6.50 -7.40 4.98
N GLY A 118 -6.04 -7.15 3.75
CA GLY A 118 -5.47 -8.14 2.86
C GLY A 118 -5.31 -7.60 1.45
N ASN A 119 -4.52 -8.29 0.65
CA ASN A 119 -4.34 -8.06 -0.77
C ASN A 119 -4.36 -9.39 -1.53
N VAL A 120 -5.57 -9.79 -1.95
CA VAL A 120 -5.82 -11.02 -2.71
C VAL A 120 -5.10 -11.04 -4.06
N LEU A 121 -4.90 -9.87 -4.70
CA LEU A 121 -4.18 -9.75 -5.98
C LEU A 121 -2.70 -10.12 -5.85
N ARG A 122 -2.15 -10.03 -4.64
CA ARG A 122 -0.75 -10.33 -4.32
C ARG A 122 -0.61 -11.61 -3.50
N GLY A 123 -1.64 -12.45 -3.45
CA GLY A 123 -1.60 -13.73 -2.73
C GLY A 123 -1.57 -13.59 -1.21
N ARG A 124 -2.00 -12.45 -0.64
CA ARG A 124 -2.09 -12.21 0.80
C ARG A 124 -3.54 -11.95 1.19
N PRO A 125 -4.43 -12.96 1.28
CA PRO A 125 -5.85 -12.73 1.52
C PRO A 125 -6.15 -12.11 2.89
N SER A 126 -5.22 -12.21 3.84
CA SER A 126 -5.33 -11.60 5.17
C SER A 126 -4.00 -10.99 5.60
N THR A 127 -4.06 -10.04 6.53
CA THR A 127 -2.93 -9.43 7.22
C THR A 127 -3.14 -9.49 8.73
N GLN A 128 -2.07 -9.31 9.52
CA GLN A 128 -2.20 -9.21 10.99
C GLN A 128 -2.76 -7.86 11.45
N ASP A 129 -2.46 -6.82 10.68
CA ASP A 129 -2.81 -5.43 10.96
C ASP A 129 -3.63 -4.86 9.79
N THR A 130 -4.44 -3.84 10.07
CA THR A 130 -5.33 -3.23 9.09
C THR A 130 -4.73 -1.94 8.54
N LEU A 131 -4.70 -1.82 7.22
CA LEU A 131 -4.36 -0.59 6.53
C LEU A 131 -5.61 0.29 6.42
N ASN A 132 -5.52 1.51 6.94
CA ASN A 132 -6.57 2.53 6.84
C ASN A 132 -6.15 3.59 5.81
N LEU A 133 -6.96 3.75 4.77
CA LEU A 133 -6.82 4.80 3.77
C LEU A 133 -7.85 5.89 4.04
N TRP A 134 -7.35 7.08 4.35
CA TRP A 134 -8.18 8.26 4.59
C TRP A 134 -8.08 9.23 3.43
N PHE A 135 -9.22 9.76 3.01
CA PHE A 135 -9.33 10.77 1.98
C PHE A 135 -10.49 11.73 2.29
N LEU A 136 -10.55 12.83 1.55
CA LEU A 136 -11.63 13.79 1.71
C LEU A 136 -12.90 13.27 1.04
N ASP A 137 -14.00 13.28 1.78
CA ASP A 137 -15.35 12.98 1.29
C ASP A 137 -16.28 14.14 1.65
N PRO A 138 -16.21 15.23 0.86
CA PRO A 138 -17.00 16.42 1.10
C PRO A 138 -18.42 16.30 0.55
N ASP A 139 -19.43 16.70 1.33
CA ASP A 139 -20.81 16.90 0.81
C ASP A 139 -20.85 17.94 -0.32
N VAL A 140 -19.96 18.94 -0.27
CA VAL A 140 -19.83 20.00 -1.27
C VAL A 140 -18.36 20.16 -1.68
N PRO A 141 -18.03 20.16 -2.99
CA PRO A 141 -16.65 20.26 -3.46
C PRO A 141 -15.88 21.44 -2.84
N PRO A 142 -14.76 21.19 -2.13
CA PRO A 142 -14.00 22.24 -1.47
C PRO A 142 -13.26 23.10 -2.49
N ARG A 143 -12.99 24.35 -2.13
CA ARG A 143 -12.20 25.27 -2.93
C ARG A 143 -10.81 24.72 -3.16
N ASN A 144 -10.30 24.82 -4.38
CA ASN A 144 -8.94 24.43 -4.77
C ASN A 144 -8.63 22.93 -4.66
N ILE A 145 -9.63 22.05 -4.57
CA ILE A 145 -9.38 20.61 -4.71
C ILE A 145 -8.96 20.27 -6.14
N THR A 146 -7.81 19.64 -6.28
CA THR A 146 -7.26 19.22 -7.58
C THR A 146 -6.99 17.73 -7.60
N THR A 147 -6.73 17.18 -8.78
CA THR A 147 -6.18 15.83 -8.94
C THR A 147 -4.93 15.67 -8.08
N ASN A 148 -4.83 14.52 -7.40
CA ASN A 148 -3.70 14.21 -6.55
C ASN A 148 -2.46 13.94 -7.40
N LYS A 149 -1.51 14.88 -7.41
CA LYS A 149 -0.26 14.76 -8.19
C LYS A 149 0.65 13.65 -7.69
N ALA A 150 0.57 13.24 -6.42
CA ALA A 150 1.41 12.16 -5.91
C ALA A 150 0.98 10.80 -6.45
N ILE A 151 -0.30 10.68 -6.84
CA ILE A 151 -0.87 9.49 -7.46
C ILE A 151 -0.78 9.56 -8.98
N HIS A 152 -1.14 10.70 -9.58
CA HIS A 152 -1.37 10.84 -11.03
C HIS A 152 -0.37 11.75 -11.76
N GLY A 153 0.51 12.46 -11.05
CA GLY A 153 1.31 13.55 -11.61
C GLY A 153 2.60 13.13 -12.32
N THR A 154 2.85 11.83 -12.51
CA THR A 154 4.04 11.31 -13.20
C THR A 154 3.64 10.43 -14.38
N ILE A 155 4.58 10.19 -15.30
CA ILE A 155 4.41 9.23 -16.40
C ILE A 155 5.54 8.19 -16.33
N PRO A 156 5.22 6.90 -16.12
CA PRO A 156 3.91 6.37 -15.73
C PRO A 156 3.47 6.89 -14.35
N THR A 157 2.15 6.94 -14.11
CA THR A 157 1.56 7.37 -12.83
C THR A 157 1.92 6.40 -11.71
N LEU A 158 1.77 6.76 -10.44
CA LEU A 158 2.08 5.85 -9.33
C LEU A 158 1.30 4.54 -9.43
N ILE A 159 0.04 4.64 -9.88
CA ILE A 159 -0.87 3.53 -10.14
C ILE A 159 -0.88 3.10 -11.63
N GLY A 160 0.15 3.44 -12.41
CA GLY A 160 0.16 3.20 -13.86
C GLY A 160 0.16 1.73 -14.28
N ASP A 161 0.46 0.82 -13.35
CA ASP A 161 0.47 -0.64 -13.58
C ASP A 161 -0.87 -1.29 -13.15
N THR A 162 -1.91 -0.47 -12.89
CA THR A 162 -3.25 -0.90 -12.48
C THR A 162 -4.30 -0.41 -13.47
N TRP A 163 -5.60 -0.47 -13.12
CA TRP A 163 -6.65 0.07 -13.99
C TRP A 163 -6.57 1.58 -14.18
N GLY A 164 -6.29 2.33 -13.11
CA GLY A 164 -6.12 3.78 -13.20
C GLY A 164 -7.38 4.54 -13.63
N GLU A 165 -8.56 3.90 -13.57
CA GLU A 165 -9.83 4.47 -14.02
C GLU A 165 -10.31 5.62 -13.12
N PHE A 166 -10.05 5.54 -11.81
CA PHE A 166 -10.49 6.53 -10.85
C PHE A 166 -9.48 7.64 -10.63
N ILE A 167 -9.91 8.89 -10.84
CA ILE A 167 -9.08 10.08 -10.64
C ILE A 167 -9.23 10.58 -9.20
N TRP A 168 -8.39 10.06 -8.31
CA TRP A 168 -8.23 10.58 -6.95
C TRP A 168 -7.93 12.08 -6.91
N LYS A 169 -8.79 12.83 -6.22
CA LYS A 169 -8.64 14.26 -5.95
C LYS A 169 -8.38 14.51 -4.46
N GLY A 170 -7.71 15.60 -4.14
CA GLY A 170 -7.36 15.93 -2.75
C GLY A 170 -6.27 15.04 -2.15
N PRO A 171 -5.81 15.36 -0.93
CA PRO A 171 -4.81 14.56 -0.23
C PRO A 171 -5.37 13.20 0.21
N VAL A 172 -4.50 12.18 0.22
CA VAL A 172 -4.81 10.85 0.75
C VAL A 172 -3.75 10.49 1.79
N VAL A 173 -4.13 9.82 2.87
CA VAL A 173 -3.20 9.37 3.91
C VAL A 173 -3.45 7.90 4.24
N ALA A 174 -2.38 7.11 4.20
CA ALA A 174 -2.36 5.72 4.61
C ALA A 174 -1.75 5.58 6.01
N VAL A 175 -2.49 4.97 6.94
CA VAL A 175 -2.03 4.67 8.32
C VAL A 175 -2.26 3.20 8.63
N MET A 176 -1.43 2.61 9.50
CA MET A 176 -1.65 1.23 9.96
C MET A 176 -2.29 1.19 11.34
N ARG A 177 -3.19 0.23 11.52
CA ARG A 177 -3.86 -0.07 12.78
C ARG A 177 -3.57 -1.50 13.22
N LYS A 178 -3.33 -1.67 14.51
CA LYS A 178 -2.98 -2.96 15.09
C LYS A 178 -4.20 -3.89 15.14
N GLY A 179 -4.09 -5.07 14.53
CA GLY A 179 -5.17 -6.07 14.48
C GLY A 179 -6.15 -5.89 13.31
N THR A 180 -7.03 -6.89 13.15
CA THR A 180 -8.03 -7.00 12.06
C THR A 180 -9.48 -6.88 12.53
N GLY A 181 -9.71 -6.48 13.78
CA GLY A 181 -11.05 -6.28 14.33
C GLY A 181 -11.91 -5.32 13.51
N PHE A 182 -13.20 -5.28 13.81
CA PHE A 182 -14.14 -4.34 13.16
C PHE A 182 -13.64 -2.89 13.27
N GLU A 183 -13.19 -2.52 14.47
CA GLU A 183 -12.55 -1.24 14.75
C GLU A 183 -11.22 -1.43 15.51
N PRO A 184 -10.10 -1.52 14.79
CA PRO A 184 -8.78 -1.58 15.40
C PRO A 184 -8.51 -0.29 16.21
N ARG A 185 -8.28 -0.41 17.52
CA ARG A 185 -8.21 0.73 18.46
C ARG A 185 -6.83 1.38 18.59
N HIS A 186 -5.76 0.69 18.19
CA HIS A 186 -4.38 1.16 18.31
C HIS A 186 -3.72 1.36 16.95
N SER A 187 -2.82 2.34 16.86
CA SER A 187 -1.97 2.51 15.68
C SER A 187 -0.70 1.68 15.78
N THR A 188 -0.12 1.39 14.62
CA THR A 188 1.22 0.83 14.48
C THR A 188 1.90 1.51 13.29
N ASP A 189 3.21 1.34 13.15
CA ASP A 189 3.94 1.93 12.03
C ASP A 189 3.51 1.29 10.70
N ILE A 190 3.30 2.14 9.69
CA ILE A 190 3.09 1.65 8.33
C ILE A 190 4.31 0.90 7.80
N THR A 191 4.07 -0.13 7.02
CA THR A 191 5.12 -0.90 6.35
C THR A 191 5.15 -0.58 4.86
N LEU A 192 6.27 -0.87 4.18
CA LEU A 192 6.34 -0.76 2.73
C LEU A 192 5.58 -1.88 2.00
N THR A 193 5.18 -2.95 2.70
CA THR A 193 4.16 -3.88 2.18
C THR A 193 2.78 -3.22 2.15
N ALA A 194 2.37 -2.59 3.26
CA ALA A 194 1.11 -1.84 3.31
C ALA A 194 1.08 -0.65 2.32
N TYR A 195 2.23 -0.05 2.03
CA TYR A 195 2.35 0.94 0.95
C TYR A 195 1.98 0.37 -0.42
N ARG A 196 2.44 -0.85 -0.75
CA ARG A 196 2.03 -1.51 -2.00
C ARG A 196 0.53 -1.82 -1.98
N ASP A 197 0.00 -2.27 -0.84
CA ASP A 197 -1.44 -2.53 -0.68
C ASP A 197 -2.26 -1.25 -0.86
N ALA A 198 -1.79 -0.10 -0.36
CA ALA A 198 -2.42 1.21 -0.61
C ALA A 198 -2.45 1.56 -2.10
N ILE A 199 -1.36 1.32 -2.82
CA ILE A 199 -1.28 1.61 -4.26
C ILE A 199 -2.18 0.68 -5.06
N ASP A 200 -2.21 -0.62 -4.73
CA ASP A 200 -3.13 -1.55 -5.36
C ASP A 200 -4.59 -1.15 -5.05
N TYR A 201 -4.89 -0.69 -3.83
CA TYR A 201 -6.23 -0.20 -3.50
C TYR A 201 -6.64 0.94 -4.41
N LEU A 202 -5.83 2.02 -4.40
CA LEU A 202 -6.08 3.25 -5.15
C LEU A 202 -6.14 2.98 -6.66
N GLY A 203 -5.29 2.07 -7.13
CA GLY A 203 -5.13 1.77 -8.55
C GLY A 203 -6.19 0.85 -9.14
N TYR A 204 -6.76 -0.03 -8.34
CA TYR A 204 -7.86 -0.92 -8.74
C TYR A 204 -9.23 -0.47 -8.21
N TYR A 205 -9.31 0.76 -7.69
CA TYR A 205 -10.56 1.34 -7.26
C TYR A 205 -11.43 1.73 -8.46
N ARG A 206 -12.72 1.41 -8.38
CA ARG A 206 -13.76 1.91 -9.28
C ARG A 206 -14.85 2.55 -8.45
N ASP A 207 -15.31 3.72 -8.91
CA ASP A 207 -16.39 4.43 -8.25
C ASP A 207 -17.64 3.54 -8.15
N THR A 208 -18.40 3.67 -7.06
CA THR A 208 -19.59 2.85 -6.70
C THR A 208 -19.38 1.35 -6.49
N ILE A 209 -18.23 0.79 -6.87
CA ILE A 209 -17.92 -0.64 -6.76
C ILE A 209 -16.94 -0.92 -5.60
N GLY A 210 -15.96 -0.03 -5.41
CA GLY A 210 -14.86 -0.23 -4.47
C GLY A 210 -13.59 -0.71 -5.16
N SER A 211 -12.66 -1.26 -4.38
CA SER A 211 -11.37 -1.74 -4.90
C SER A 211 -11.32 -3.25 -4.98
N MET A 212 -10.65 -3.78 -6.01
CA MET A 212 -10.47 -5.22 -6.21
C MET A 212 -9.79 -5.95 -5.05
N ILE A 213 -8.99 -5.26 -4.23
CA ILE A 213 -8.32 -5.88 -3.08
C ILE A 213 -9.19 -5.91 -1.82
N GLU A 214 -10.28 -5.16 -1.81
CA GLU A 214 -11.32 -5.14 -0.77
C GLU A 214 -12.69 -5.19 -1.49
N PRO A 215 -13.04 -6.33 -2.10
CA PRO A 215 -14.32 -6.41 -2.79
C PRO A 215 -15.44 -6.20 -1.77
N GLY A 216 -16.35 -5.27 -2.05
CA GLY A 216 -17.59 -5.16 -1.29
C GLY A 216 -18.24 -6.54 -1.18
N GLN A 217 -18.85 -6.85 -0.03
CA GLN A 217 -19.36 -8.19 0.32
C GLN A 217 -20.20 -8.85 -0.80
N ASP A 218 -20.82 -8.04 -1.66
CA ASP A 218 -21.74 -8.47 -2.73
C ASP A 218 -21.26 -8.23 -4.18
N ASP A 219 -20.02 -7.76 -4.42
CA ASP A 219 -19.63 -7.45 -5.80
C ASP A 219 -19.30 -8.70 -6.63
N HIS A 220 -20.30 -9.18 -7.39
CA HIS A 220 -20.15 -10.26 -8.35
C HIS A 220 -19.11 -9.94 -9.43
N PHE A 221 -18.92 -8.66 -9.79
CA PHE A 221 -17.93 -8.26 -10.79
C PHE A 221 -16.51 -8.45 -10.26
N SER A 222 -16.18 -7.90 -9.08
CA SER A 222 -14.87 -8.09 -8.45
C SER A 222 -14.58 -9.57 -8.22
N LYS A 223 -15.55 -10.36 -7.73
CA LYS A 223 -15.37 -11.82 -7.56
C LYS A 223 -15.05 -12.52 -8.89
N ARG A 224 -15.75 -12.17 -9.98
CA ARG A 224 -15.52 -12.76 -11.31
C ARG A 224 -14.16 -12.37 -11.90
N VAL A 225 -13.80 -11.09 -11.79
CA VAL A 225 -12.50 -10.59 -12.28
C VAL A 225 -11.35 -11.13 -11.43
N LEU A 226 -11.50 -11.23 -10.10
CA LEU A 226 -10.52 -11.87 -9.21
C LEU A 226 -10.35 -13.34 -9.55
N ALA A 227 -11.44 -14.09 -9.78
CA ALA A 227 -11.37 -15.50 -10.13
C ALA A 227 -10.59 -15.74 -11.44
N ASP A 228 -10.80 -14.89 -12.46
CA ASP A 228 -10.02 -14.98 -13.70
C ASP A 228 -8.55 -14.58 -13.47
N ARG A 229 -8.27 -13.53 -12.68
CA ARG A 229 -6.92 -12.97 -12.45
C ARG A 229 -6.04 -13.74 -11.45
N ILE A 230 -6.61 -14.41 -10.46
CA ILE A 230 -5.88 -15.22 -9.46
C ILE A 230 -5.30 -16.50 -10.08
N SER A 231 -5.82 -16.93 -11.22
CA SER A 231 -5.24 -18.07 -11.93
C SER A 231 -3.77 -17.77 -12.31
N LYS A 232 -2.88 -18.71 -11.97
CA LYS A 232 -1.47 -18.64 -12.34
C LYS A 232 -1.29 -19.13 -13.77
N VAL A 233 -0.45 -18.46 -14.54
CA VAL A 233 0.03 -18.99 -15.82
C VAL A 233 1.42 -19.56 -15.65
N VAL A 234 1.72 -20.56 -16.46
CA VAL A 234 3.06 -21.09 -16.60
C VAL A 234 3.79 -20.29 -17.66
N GLY A 235 4.92 -19.69 -17.30
CA GLY A 235 5.84 -19.03 -18.21
C GLY A 235 7.25 -19.64 -18.14
N VAL A 236 8.15 -19.09 -18.96
CA VAL A 236 9.58 -19.44 -18.94
C VAL A 236 10.38 -18.17 -18.65
N ARG A 237 11.16 -18.18 -17.58
CA ARG A 237 12.17 -17.15 -17.30
C ARG A 237 13.45 -17.51 -18.05
N ILE A 238 13.97 -16.56 -18.82
CA ILE A 238 15.24 -16.70 -19.54
C ILE A 238 16.35 -16.05 -18.72
N ASN A 239 17.28 -16.86 -18.24
CA ASN A 239 18.42 -16.44 -17.43
C ASN A 239 19.58 -16.01 -18.32
N CYS A 240 20.13 -14.82 -18.05
CA CYS A 240 21.39 -14.44 -18.67
C CYS A 240 22.55 -15.28 -18.10
N LEU A 241 23.73 -15.24 -18.74
CA LEU A 241 24.93 -15.96 -18.28
C LEU A 241 25.24 -15.69 -16.79
N ARG A 242 25.04 -14.45 -16.35
CA ARG A 242 25.26 -14.07 -14.95
C ARG A 242 24.27 -14.77 -14.01
N ASP A 243 22.98 -14.76 -14.33
CA ASP A 243 21.95 -15.44 -13.53
C ASP A 243 22.16 -16.95 -13.47
N GLN A 244 22.60 -17.57 -14.58
CA GLN A 244 22.89 -19.01 -14.63
C GLN A 244 24.01 -19.38 -13.65
N ILE A 245 25.07 -18.57 -13.58
CA ILE A 245 26.20 -18.77 -12.67
C ILE A 245 25.78 -18.51 -11.23
N ASP A 246 25.15 -17.37 -10.96
CA ASP A 246 24.85 -16.93 -9.59
C ASP A 246 23.76 -17.79 -8.93
N ARG A 247 22.78 -18.27 -9.72
CA ARG A 247 21.62 -19.04 -9.20
C ARG A 247 21.75 -20.55 -9.42
N GLN A 248 22.77 -21.00 -10.16
CA GLN A 248 22.94 -22.40 -10.58
C GLN A 248 21.70 -22.96 -11.30
N GLU A 249 21.08 -22.13 -12.13
CA GLU A 249 19.87 -22.46 -12.87
C GLU A 249 20.17 -22.57 -14.37
N PRO A 250 19.43 -23.41 -15.12
CA PRO A 250 19.54 -23.45 -16.57
C PRO A 250 19.12 -22.13 -17.22
N GLN A 251 19.48 -21.94 -18.49
CA GLN A 251 19.11 -20.75 -19.26
C GLN A 251 17.59 -20.52 -19.31
N MET A 252 16.78 -21.59 -19.26
CA MET A 252 15.33 -21.49 -19.29
C MET A 252 14.74 -22.21 -18.08
N VAL A 253 14.02 -21.47 -17.23
CA VAL A 253 13.38 -22.01 -16.02
C VAL A 253 11.88 -21.83 -16.11
N LYS A 254 11.13 -22.91 -15.89
CA LYS A 254 9.67 -22.86 -15.81
C LYS A 254 9.25 -22.12 -14.54
N VAL A 255 8.44 -21.08 -14.68
CA VAL A 255 7.96 -20.26 -13.55
C VAL A 255 6.45 -20.16 -13.60
N ALA A 256 5.80 -20.17 -12.42
CA ALA A 256 4.39 -19.89 -12.30
C ALA A 256 4.21 -18.45 -11.82
N VAL A 257 3.60 -17.60 -12.65
CA VAL A 257 3.34 -16.19 -12.32
C VAL A 257 1.83 -15.94 -12.31
N PRO A 258 1.32 -15.01 -11.50
CA PRO A 258 -0.06 -14.58 -11.61
C PRO A 258 -0.38 -14.13 -13.05
N LYS A 259 -1.60 -14.35 -13.55
CA LYS A 259 -2.05 -13.77 -14.85
C LYS A 259 -1.88 -12.26 -14.93
N THR A 260 -1.81 -11.58 -13.79
CA THR A 260 -1.57 -10.14 -13.66
C THR A 260 -0.09 -9.75 -13.67
N HIS A 261 0.82 -10.68 -13.98
CA HIS A 261 2.24 -10.36 -14.10
C HIS A 261 2.45 -9.33 -15.23
N PRO A 262 3.24 -8.25 -15.02
CA PRO A 262 3.44 -7.18 -16.03
C PRO A 262 4.03 -7.62 -17.37
N LEU A 263 4.42 -8.88 -17.51
CA LEU A 263 4.93 -9.47 -18.76
C LEU A 263 3.82 -10.13 -19.60
N LEU A 264 2.60 -10.23 -19.07
CA LEU A 264 1.43 -10.85 -19.72
C LEU A 264 0.39 -9.81 -20.17
N THR A 265 0.63 -8.53 -19.85
CA THR A 265 -0.19 -7.36 -20.18
C THR A 265 0.53 -6.51 -21.21
#